data_AF-A0A7S2MC97-F1
#
_entry.id   AF-A0A7S2MC97-F1
#
_cell.length_a   1.000
_cell.length_b   1.000
_cell.length_c   1.000
_cell.angle_alpha   90.00
_cell.angle_beta   90.00
_cell.angle_gamma   90.00
#
_symmetry.space_group_name_H-M   'P 1'
#
loop_
_entity.id
_entity.type
_entity.pdbx_description
1 polymer ?
#
loop_
_entity_poly.entity_id
_entity_poly.type
_entity_poly.pdbx_seq_one_letter_code
_entity_poly.pdbx_strand_id
1 'polypeptide(L)'
;ATNAFTGKSSSYTVRGWSNVARALCSVSPESGLWGISADDAANVEGWIENASSVLSYVAYAEDDARVKEPHFLSEVDAFSSSVESHLSSKKCLVGDLPTAADVIVAILLASAAQRA
;
A
#
# COMPACT_ATOMS: atom_id res chain seq x y z
N ALA A 1 17.95 2.45 12.37
CA ALA A 1 18.28 1.56 13.51
C ALA A 1 19.70 1.86 13.97
N THR A 2 19.95 1.92 15.29
CA THR A 2 21.26 2.27 15.86
C THR A 2 22.01 0.99 16.23
N ASN A 3 23.22 0.78 15.67
CA ASN A 3 24.07 -0.33 16.06
C ASN A 3 24.81 0.02 17.36
N ALA A 4 24.44 -0.65 18.46
CA ALA A 4 24.93 -0.37 19.80
C ALA A 4 26.44 -0.62 20.02
N PHE A 5 27.14 -1.29 19.09
CA PHE A 5 28.56 -1.64 19.24
C PHE A 5 29.52 -0.67 18.55
N THR A 6 29.04 0.17 17.62
CA THR A 6 29.91 1.03 16.80
C THR A 6 29.59 2.53 16.91
N GLY A 7 28.49 2.90 17.59
CA GLY A 7 28.03 4.29 17.69
C GLY A 7 27.59 4.90 16.36
N LYS A 8 27.58 4.13 15.26
CA LYS A 8 27.15 4.61 13.94
C LYS A 8 25.63 4.52 13.83
N SER A 9 25.01 5.70 13.72
CA SER A 9 23.65 5.84 13.20
C SER A 9 23.73 5.89 11.68
N SER A 10 23.13 4.90 11.01
CA SER A 10 22.93 4.95 9.57
C SER A 10 21.51 5.44 9.31
N SER A 11 21.40 6.65 8.76
CA SER A 11 20.16 7.17 8.21
C SER A 11 20.06 6.80 6.74
N TYR A 12 18.94 6.21 6.34
CA TYR A 12 18.61 5.97 4.94
C TYR A 12 17.23 6.56 4.66
N THR A 13 17.02 6.98 3.41
CA THR A 13 15.70 7.41 2.94
C THR A 13 15.07 6.26 2.19
N VAL A 14 13.82 5.95 2.52
CA VAL A 14 13.00 4.98 1.80
C VAL A 14 11.93 5.72 1.03
N ARG A 15 11.64 5.29 -0.20
CA ARG A 15 10.61 5.88 -1.07
C ARG A 15 9.71 4.80 -1.64
N GLY A 16 8.47 5.19 -1.94
CA GLY A 16 7.43 4.28 -2.40
C GLY A 16 6.69 3.63 -1.24
N TRP A 17 5.39 3.42 -1.41
CA TRP A 17 4.50 2.94 -0.35
C TRP A 17 4.91 1.56 0.19
N SER A 18 5.20 0.60 -0.70
CA SER A 18 5.62 -0.75 -0.29
C SER A 18 6.93 -0.73 0.50
N ASN A 19 7.95 -0.04 -0.01
CA ASN A 19 9.25 0.01 0.67
C ASN A 19 9.15 0.69 2.04
N VAL A 20 8.38 1.78 2.15
CA VAL A 20 8.15 2.46 3.43
C VAL A 20 7.42 1.53 4.40
N ALA A 21 6.34 0.88 3.97
CA ALA A 21 5.60 -0.07 4.78
C ALA A 21 6.49 -1.23 5.25
N ARG A 22 7.29 -1.82 4.35
CA ARG A 22 8.26 -2.88 4.66
C ARG A 22 9.29 -2.43 5.68
N ALA A 23 9.85 -1.23 5.51
CA ALA A 23 10.85 -0.68 6.43
C ALA A 23 10.28 -0.40 7.83
N LEU A 24 9.00 -0.02 7.93
CA LEU A 24 8.32 0.15 9.21
C LEU A 24 8.02 -1.19 9.87
N CYS A 25 7.48 -2.15 9.11
CA CYS A 25 7.14 -3.47 9.64
C CYS A 25 8.38 -4.26 10.08
N SER A 26 9.54 -4.04 9.46
CA SER A 26 10.79 -4.70 9.87
C SER A 26 11.33 -4.25 11.23
N VAL A 27 10.81 -3.14 11.79
CA VAL A 27 11.15 -2.70 13.16
C VAL A 27 10.48 -3.58 14.21
N SER A 28 9.33 -4.18 13.90
CA SER A 28 8.55 -5.07 14.79
C SER A 28 7.96 -6.23 13.96
N PRO A 29 8.80 -7.19 13.53
CA PRO A 29 8.35 -8.32 12.69
C PRO A 29 7.33 -9.21 13.41
N GLU A 30 7.38 -9.28 14.74
CA GLU A 30 6.43 -10.02 15.59
C GLU A 30 5.00 -9.48 15.53
N SER A 31 4.80 -8.26 15.04
CA SER A 31 3.46 -7.68 14.85
C SER A 31 2.63 -8.41 13.78
N GLY A 32 3.27 -9.16 12.87
CA GLY A 32 2.60 -9.81 11.75
C GLY A 32 2.06 -8.85 10.68
N LEU A 33 2.34 -7.54 10.77
CA LEU A 33 1.82 -6.53 9.84
C LEU A 33 2.32 -6.73 8.40
N TRP A 34 3.48 -7.37 8.21
CA TRP A 34 3.99 -7.74 6.89
C TRP A 34 3.59 -9.16 6.47
N GLY A 35 2.65 -9.79 7.17
CA GLY A 35 2.30 -11.20 7.00
C GLY A 35 3.09 -12.13 7.92
N ILE A 36 2.51 -13.31 8.21
CA ILE A 36 3.10 -14.33 9.10
C ILE A 36 3.82 -15.44 8.31
N SER A 37 3.64 -15.46 6.99
CA SER A 37 4.25 -16.39 6.06
C SER A 37 4.85 -15.63 4.86
N ALA A 38 5.70 -16.31 4.07
CA ALA A 38 6.25 -15.73 2.86
C ALA A 38 5.16 -15.40 1.83
N ASP A 39 4.13 -16.24 1.74
CA ASP A 39 3.00 -16.04 0.82
C ASP A 39 2.16 -14.83 1.26
N ASP A 40 1.88 -14.68 2.56
CA ASP A 40 1.20 -13.49 3.07
C ASP A 40 2.02 -12.23 2.80
N ALA A 41 3.33 -12.26 3.01
CA ALA A 41 4.20 -11.12 2.75
C ALA A 41 4.20 -10.71 1.28
N ALA A 42 4.19 -11.68 0.35
CA ALA A 42 4.06 -11.41 -1.07
C ALA A 42 2.69 -10.81 -1.42
N ASN A 43 1.61 -11.31 -0.81
CA ASN A 43 0.27 -10.77 -1.01
C ASN A 43 0.11 -9.36 -0.43
N VAL A 44 0.70 -9.08 0.73
CA VAL A 44 0.71 -7.74 1.35
C VAL A 44 1.40 -6.75 0.41
N GLU A 45 2.58 -7.10 -0.08
CA GLU A 45 3.28 -6.27 -1.07
C GLU A 45 2.47 -6.09 -2.35
N GLY A 46 1.88 -7.16 -2.88
CA GLY A 46 1.08 -7.11 -4.10
C GLY A 46 -0.12 -6.16 -4.00
N TRP A 47 -0.85 -6.18 -2.89
CA TRP A 47 -1.94 -5.23 -2.63
C TRP A 47 -1.45 -3.79 -2.57
N ILE A 48 -0.34 -3.53 -1.87
CA ILE A 48 0.22 -2.18 -1.74
C ILE A 48 0.72 -1.66 -3.08
N GLU A 49 1.43 -2.47 -3.84
CA GLU A 49 1.95 -2.09 -5.16
C GLU A 49 0.80 -1.79 -6.13
N ASN A 50 -0.21 -2.66 -6.20
CA ASN A 50 -1.38 -2.45 -7.05
C ASN A 50 -2.15 -1.17 -6.67
N ALA A 51 -2.41 -0.96 -5.38
CA ALA A 51 -3.04 0.26 -4.92
C ALA A 51 -2.19 1.49 -5.26
N SER A 52 -0.87 1.40 -5.10
CA SER A 52 0.02 2.52 -5.38
C SER A 52 0.12 2.84 -6.87
N SER A 53 0.04 1.85 -7.76
CA SER A 53 0.08 2.07 -9.22
C SER A 53 -1.20 2.70 -9.75
N VAL A 54 -2.35 2.38 -9.14
CA VAL A 54 -3.67 2.81 -9.59
C VAL A 54 -4.15 4.09 -8.87
N LEU A 55 -3.89 4.22 -7.58
CA LEU A 55 -4.44 5.31 -6.77
C LEU A 55 -3.48 6.50 -6.62
N SER A 56 -2.22 6.37 -7.03
CA SER A 56 -1.29 7.50 -7.03
C SER A 56 -1.55 8.38 -8.27
N TYR A 57 -2.32 9.45 -8.12
CA TYR A 57 -2.61 10.42 -9.19
C TYR A 57 -1.37 10.95 -9.94
N VAL A 58 -0.21 10.96 -9.27
CA VAL A 58 1.08 11.36 -9.85
C VAL A 58 1.61 10.35 -10.87
N ALA A 59 1.18 9.08 -10.83
CA ALA A 59 1.55 8.03 -11.77
C ALA A 59 0.90 8.20 -13.16
N TYR A 60 -0.18 8.99 -13.27
CA TYR A 60 -0.85 9.26 -14.53
C TYR A 60 -0.12 10.39 -15.28
N ALA A 61 0.72 9.99 -16.23
CA ALA A 61 1.65 10.82 -17.00
C ALA A 61 1.11 11.23 -18.37
N GLU A 62 -0.18 11.57 -18.49
CA GLU A 62 -0.71 12.15 -19.73
C GLU A 62 -0.82 13.68 -19.61
N ASP A 63 -0.20 14.37 -20.57
CA ASP A 63 -0.14 15.84 -20.68
C ASP A 63 -1.51 16.50 -20.97
N ASP A 64 -2.59 15.73 -21.14
CA ASP A 64 -3.96 16.24 -21.32
C ASP A 64 -4.84 15.98 -20.08
N ALA A 65 -5.07 17.04 -19.31
CA ALA A 65 -5.92 17.01 -18.11
C ALA A 65 -7.35 16.51 -18.38
N ARG A 66 -7.86 16.60 -19.62
CA ARG A 66 -9.20 16.13 -20.00
C ARG A 66 -9.32 14.62 -20.06
N VAL A 67 -8.20 13.92 -20.25
CA VAL A 67 -8.14 12.44 -20.26
C VAL A 67 -7.71 11.91 -18.90
N LYS A 68 -6.84 12.67 -18.21
CA LYS A 68 -6.30 12.30 -16.91
C LYS A 68 -7.35 12.05 -15.83
N GLU A 69 -8.28 12.99 -15.64
CA GLU A 69 -9.25 12.91 -14.55
C GLU A 69 -10.27 11.78 -14.76
N PRO A 70 -10.91 11.64 -15.93
CA PRO A 70 -11.86 10.54 -16.15
C PRO A 70 -11.19 9.17 -16.08
N HIS A 71 -9.96 9.03 -16.58
CA HIS A 71 -9.23 7.77 -16.49
C HIS A 71 -8.89 7.43 -15.04
N PHE A 72 -8.38 8.40 -14.27
CA PHE A 72 -8.10 8.22 -12.85
C PHE A 72 -9.36 7.79 -12.08
N LEU A 73 -10.51 8.45 -12.29
CA LEU A 73 -11.75 8.09 -11.61
C LEU A 73 -12.23 6.68 -12.00
N SER A 74 -12.10 6.29 -13.27
CA SER A 74 -12.42 4.92 -13.72
C SER A 74 -11.54 3.87 -13.04
N GLU A 75 -10.27 4.17 -12.84
CA GLU A 75 -9.30 3.29 -12.20
C GLU A 75 -9.54 3.19 -10.68
N VAL A 76 -9.89 4.30 -10.03
CA VAL A 76 -10.32 4.34 -8.63
C VAL A 76 -11.58 3.48 -8.42
N ASP A 77 -12.58 3.61 -9.30
CA ASP A 77 -13.82 2.84 -9.24
C ASP A 77 -13.57 1.33 -9.42
N ALA A 78 -12.76 0.96 -10.42
CA ALA A 78 -12.40 -0.43 -10.68
C ALA A 78 -11.63 -1.05 -9.50
N PHE A 79 -10.67 -0.32 -8.92
CA PHE A 79 -9.91 -0.81 -7.77
C PHE A 79 -10.78 -0.90 -6.51
N SER A 80 -11.63 0.10 -6.25
CA SER A 80 -12.55 0.09 -5.10
C SER A 80 -13.52 -1.09 -5.18
N SER A 81 -14.10 -1.33 -6.37
CA SER A 81 -14.97 -2.48 -6.63
C SER A 81 -14.25 -3.82 -6.40
N SER A 82 -12.98 -3.92 -6.78
CA SER A 82 -12.16 -5.11 -6.51
C SER A 82 -11.98 -5.36 -5.02
N VAL A 83 -11.71 -4.31 -4.24
CA VAL A 83 -11.58 -4.38 -2.77
C VAL A 83 -12.91 -4.78 -2.12
N GLU A 84 -14.03 -4.17 -2.52
CA GLU A 84 -15.36 -4.52 -2.01
C GLU A 84 -15.71 -5.98 -2.29
N SER A 85 -15.46 -6.43 -3.53
CA SER A 85 -15.67 -7.83 -3.92
C SER A 85 -14.82 -8.79 -3.08
N HIS A 86 -13.54 -8.47 -2.86
CA HIS A 86 -12.66 -9.27 -2.03
C HIS A 86 -13.16 -9.36 -0.58
N LEU A 87 -13.48 -8.22 0.03
CA LEU A 87 -13.92 -8.11 1.42
C LEU A 87 -15.37 -8.58 1.65
N SER A 88 -16.13 -8.86 0.59
CA SER A 88 -17.46 -9.48 0.72
C SER A 88 -17.41 -10.88 1.36
N SER A 89 -16.26 -11.56 1.24
CA SER A 89 -16.05 -12.93 1.74
C SER A 89 -14.82 -13.07 2.64
N LYS A 90 -14.05 -12.00 2.82
CA LYS A 90 -12.81 -11.95 3.60
C LYS A 90 -12.88 -10.83 4.63
N LYS A 91 -12.23 -11.04 5.78
CA LYS A 91 -12.22 -10.04 6.86
C LYS A 91 -11.17 -8.95 6.63
N CYS A 92 -10.05 -9.31 6.01
CA CYS A 92 -8.89 -8.47 5.73
C CYS A 92 -8.39 -8.74 4.31
N LEU A 93 -7.54 -7.87 3.77
CA LEU A 93 -6.97 -8.03 2.42
C LEU A 93 -6.00 -9.22 2.32
N VAL A 94 -5.36 -9.59 3.43
CA VAL A 94 -4.46 -10.74 3.51
C VAL A 94 -4.69 -11.47 4.82
N GLY A 95 -4.92 -12.78 4.74
CA GLY A 95 -5.19 -13.62 5.91
C GLY A 95 -6.44 -13.21 6.69
N ASP A 96 -6.44 -13.45 8.00
CA ASP A 96 -7.58 -13.23 8.90
C ASP A 96 -7.40 -12.04 9.86
N LEU A 97 -6.23 -11.39 9.83
CA LEU A 97 -5.86 -10.27 10.69
C LEU A 97 -5.41 -9.07 9.84
N PRO A 98 -5.62 -7.83 10.32
CA PRO A 98 -5.18 -6.65 9.58
C PRO A 98 -3.67 -6.63 9.35
N THR A 99 -3.27 -6.27 8.15
CA THR A 99 -1.89 -6.15 7.70
C THR A 99 -1.59 -4.73 7.24
N ALA A 100 -0.34 -4.48 6.83
CA ALA A 100 0.05 -3.24 6.18
C ALA A 100 -0.75 -2.97 4.89
N ALA A 101 -1.24 -4.02 4.20
CA ALA A 101 -2.09 -3.86 3.04
C ALA A 101 -3.37 -3.10 3.39
N ASP A 102 -4.09 -3.52 4.44
CA ASP A 102 -5.35 -2.88 4.86
C ASP A 102 -5.14 -1.39 5.17
N VAL A 103 -4.05 -1.06 5.87
CA VAL A 103 -3.74 0.32 6.26
C VAL A 103 -3.39 1.19 5.04
N ILE A 104 -2.48 0.73 4.19
CA ILE A 104 -1.99 1.53 3.06
C ILE A 104 -3.07 1.67 1.99
N VAL A 105 -3.82 0.59 1.69
CA VAL A 105 -4.94 0.64 0.74
C VAL A 105 -6.00 1.62 1.23
N ALA A 106 -6.36 1.60 2.52
CA ALA A 106 -7.32 2.55 3.07
C ALA A 106 -6.84 4.00 2.97
N ILE A 107 -5.56 4.27 3.23
CA ILE A 107 -4.98 5.62 3.08
C ILE A 107 -5.07 6.11 1.63
N LEU A 108 -4.71 5.24 0.67
CA LEU A 108 -4.73 5.59 -0.74
C LEU A 108 -6.14 5.81 -1.27
N LEU A 109 -7.10 4.95 -0.88
CA LEU A 109 -8.52 5.14 -1.21
C LEU A 109 -9.09 6.42 -0.61
N ALA A 110 -8.79 6.72 0.66
CA ALA A 110 -9.21 7.96 1.28
C ALA A 110 -8.62 9.19 0.58
N SER A 111 -7.35 9.12 0.17
CA SER A 111 -6.71 10.18 -0.60
C SER A 111 -7.31 10.35 -2.00
N ALA A 112 -7.73 9.27 -2.66
CA ALA A 112 -8.39 9.32 -3.95
C ALA A 112 -9.81 9.91 -3.82
N ALA A 113 -10.56 9.51 -2.78
CA ALA A 113 -11.89 10.03 -2.49
C ALA A 113 -11.92 11.53 -2.17
N GLN A 114 -10.84 12.10 -1.62
CA GLN A 114 -10.71 13.55 -1.43
C GLN A 114 -10.55 14.35 -2.73
N ARG A 115 -10.26 13.67 -3.85
CA ARG A 115 -10.09 14.27 -5.17
C ARG A 115 -11.33 14.12 -6.07
N ALA A 116 -12.13 13.08 -5.83
CA ALA A 116 -13.42 12.84 -6.51
C ALA A 116 -14.50 13.81 -6.00
#